data_AF-R5WZV3-F1
#
_entry.id   AF-R5WZV3-F1
#
_cell.length_a   1.000
_cell.length_b   1.000
_cell.length_c   1.000
_cell.angle_alpha   90.00
_cell.angle_beta   90.00
_cell.angle_gamma   90.00
#
_symmetry.space_group_name_H-M   'P 1'
#
loop_
_entity.id
_entity.type
_entity.pdbx_description
1 polymer ?
#
loop_
_entity_poly.entity_id
_entity_poly.type
_entity_poly.pdbx_seq_one_letter_code
_entity_poly.pdbx_strand_id
1 'polypeptide(L)'
;MLKNENIAEVANVIEFFNERKDIRELFEKLIEQKAKENSNSNVNVILGDELGIKELEDFSFVYSIYDIGGAQGIIGVMGPKRMAYSKTMGLINHVSREVNKLINSMEKEKIKKCRRLS
;
A
#
# COMPACT_ATOMS: atom_id res chain seq x y z
N MET A 1 -19.06 1.16 28.24
CA MET A 1 -19.58 0.11 27.34
C MET A 1 -18.82 0.25 26.03
N LEU A 2 -17.69 -0.46 25.89
CA LEU A 2 -16.93 -0.49 24.64
C LEU A 2 -17.78 -1.24 23.63
N LYS A 3 -18.14 -0.59 22.52
CA LYS A 3 -19.04 -1.14 21.50
C LYS A 3 -18.43 -2.41 20.88
N ASN A 4 -19.13 -3.53 21.01
CA ASN A 4 -18.79 -4.81 20.36
C ASN A 4 -18.84 -4.77 18.83
N GLU A 5 -19.46 -3.73 18.24
CA GLU A 5 -19.60 -3.53 16.80
C GLU A 5 -18.24 -3.39 16.09
N ASN A 6 -17.29 -2.66 16.70
CA ASN A 6 -15.95 -2.45 16.13
C ASN A 6 -15.13 -3.75 16.00
N ILE A 7 -15.36 -4.74 16.86
CA ILE A 7 -14.56 -5.98 16.83
C ILE A 7 -14.98 -6.86 15.65
N ALA A 8 -16.28 -6.91 15.35
CA ALA A 8 -16.80 -7.67 14.23
C ALA A 8 -16.34 -7.08 12.88
N GLU A 9 -16.37 -5.75 12.74
CA GLU A 9 -15.86 -5.06 11.55
C GLU A 9 -14.36 -5.34 11.33
N VAL A 10 -13.55 -5.24 12.39
CA VAL A 10 -12.11 -5.54 12.32
C VAL A 10 -11.86 -7.03 12.01
N ALA A 11 -12.68 -7.94 12.55
CA ALA A 11 -12.56 -9.37 12.26
C ALA A 11 -12.84 -9.67 10.78
N ASN A 12 -13.88 -9.07 10.19
CA ASN A 12 -14.20 -9.25 8.77
C ASN A 12 -13.06 -8.80 7.85
N VAL A 13 -12.40 -7.68 8.19
CA VAL A 13 -11.21 -7.25 7.45
C VAL A 13 -10.08 -8.27 7.60
N ILE A 14 -9.81 -8.74 8.80
CA ILE A 14 -8.77 -9.76 9.00
C ILE A 14 -9.07 -11.02 8.18
N GLU A 15 -10.33 -11.45 8.12
CA GLU A 15 -10.77 -12.57 7.29
C GLU A 15 -10.52 -12.32 5.80
N PHE A 16 -10.88 -11.14 5.28
CA PHE A 16 -10.57 -10.73 3.91
C PHE A 16 -9.06 -10.84 3.60
N PHE A 17 -8.20 -10.43 4.53
CA PHE A 17 -6.74 -10.53 4.35
C PHE A 17 -6.18 -11.94 4.51
N ASN A 18 -6.94 -12.91 5.00
CA ASN A 18 -6.49 -14.30 5.03
C ASN A 18 -6.60 -14.97 3.64
N GLU A 19 -7.47 -14.46 2.78
CA GLU A 19 -7.70 -15.01 1.45
C GLU A 19 -6.76 -14.38 0.40
N ARG A 20 -5.97 -15.22 -0.25
CA ARG A 20 -4.96 -14.77 -1.25
C ARG A 20 -5.58 -14.05 -2.44
N LYS A 21 -6.79 -14.45 -2.83
CA LYS A 21 -7.52 -13.87 -3.96
C LYS A 21 -7.94 -12.44 -3.65
N ASP A 22 -8.37 -12.20 -2.43
CA ASP A 22 -8.91 -10.93 -1.95
C ASP A 22 -7.80 -9.87 -1.82
N ILE A 23 -6.65 -10.26 -1.26
CA ILE A 23 -5.46 -9.40 -1.26
C ILE A 23 -5.04 -9.02 -2.68
N ARG A 24 -5.07 -9.99 -3.61
CA ARG A 24 -4.69 -9.73 -5.00
C ARG A 24 -5.64 -8.74 -5.65
N GLU A 25 -6.95 -8.91 -5.47
CA GLU A 25 -7.95 -7.99 -5.99
C GLU A 25 -7.75 -6.57 -5.42
N LEU A 26 -7.49 -6.46 -4.12
CA LEU A 26 -7.16 -5.18 -3.50
C LEU A 26 -5.94 -4.53 -4.16
N PHE A 27 -4.86 -5.28 -4.35
CA PHE A 27 -3.63 -4.75 -4.96
C PHE A 27 -3.85 -4.28 -6.39
N GLU A 28 -4.57 -5.06 -7.21
CA GLU A 28 -4.94 -4.69 -8.58
C GLU A 28 -5.72 -3.37 -8.58
N LYS A 29 -6.74 -3.23 -7.72
CA LYS A 29 -7.52 -1.98 -7.59
C LYS A 29 -6.68 -0.79 -7.16
N LEU A 30 -5.76 -0.95 -6.21
CA LEU A 30 -4.88 0.13 -5.76
C LEU A 30 -3.96 0.62 -6.89
N ILE A 31 -3.41 -0.30 -7.68
CA ILE A 31 -2.55 0.04 -8.82
C ILE A 31 -3.37 0.74 -9.92
N GLU A 32 -4.56 0.24 -10.25
CA GLU A 32 -5.45 0.84 -11.24
C GLU A 32 -5.88 2.27 -10.85
N GLN A 33 -6.20 2.48 -9.58
CA GLN A 33 -6.59 3.79 -9.07
C GLN A 33 -5.43 4.78 -9.16
N LYS A 34 -4.23 4.36 -8.77
CA LYS A 34 -3.03 5.18 -8.96
C LYS A 34 -2.77 5.50 -10.43
N ALA A 35 -2.97 4.53 -11.34
CA ALA A 35 -2.76 4.77 -12.77
C ALA A 35 -3.75 5.80 -13.35
N LYS A 36 -4.96 5.92 -12.78
CA LYS A 36 -5.95 6.95 -13.15
C LYS A 36 -5.62 8.34 -12.60
N GLU A 37 -4.93 8.39 -11.47
CA GLU A 37 -4.47 9.65 -10.89
C GLU A 37 -3.27 10.21 -11.68
N ASN A 38 -3.46 11.34 -12.37
CA ASN A 38 -2.38 12.12 -12.99
C ASN A 38 -1.48 12.85 -11.96
N SER A 39 -1.31 12.27 -10.77
CA SER A 39 -0.58 12.87 -9.66
C SER A 39 0.84 12.28 -9.58
N ASN A 40 1.85 13.14 -9.58
CA ASN A 40 3.25 12.74 -9.32
C ASN A 40 3.51 12.48 -7.82
N SER A 41 2.45 12.36 -7.01
CA SER A 41 2.59 12.02 -5.60
C SER A 41 3.06 10.58 -5.45
N ASN A 42 4.10 10.35 -4.65
CA ASN A 42 4.54 9.01 -4.26
C ASN A 42 3.60 8.37 -3.23
N VAL A 43 2.80 9.17 -2.51
CA VAL A 43 1.87 8.69 -1.48
C VAL A 43 0.45 8.97 -1.93
N ASN A 44 -0.38 7.94 -1.90
CA ASN A 44 -1.75 7.95 -2.38
C ASN A 44 -2.68 7.63 -1.22
N VAL A 45 -3.90 8.14 -1.31
CA VAL A 45 -4.96 7.86 -0.36
C VAL A 45 -6.16 7.37 -1.13
N ILE A 46 -6.71 6.23 -0.73
CA ILE A 46 -7.96 5.73 -1.26
C ILE A 46 -8.92 5.48 -0.09
N LEU A 47 -10.18 5.84 -0.29
CA LEU A 47 -11.26 5.51 0.63
C LEU A 47 -11.81 4.14 0.25
N GLY A 48 -12.17 3.32 1.24
CA GLY A 48 -12.54 1.93 1.00
C GLY A 48 -13.79 1.74 0.13
N ASP A 49 -14.72 2.70 0.15
CA ASP A 49 -15.87 2.77 -0.75
C ASP A 49 -15.47 2.92 -2.23
N GLU A 50 -14.31 3.50 -2.52
CA GLU A 50 -13.77 3.63 -3.88
C GLU A 50 -13.20 2.31 -4.43
N LEU A 51 -13.01 1.31 -3.56
CA LEU A 51 -12.58 -0.04 -3.94
C LEU A 51 -13.77 -0.94 -4.33
N GLY A 52 -15.00 -0.60 -3.94
CA GLY A 52 -16.17 -1.47 -4.17
C GLY A 52 -16.04 -2.85 -3.52
N ILE A 53 -15.31 -2.93 -2.40
CA ILE A 53 -15.15 -4.15 -1.58
C ILE A 53 -15.85 -3.85 -0.25
N LYS A 54 -16.93 -4.59 0.01
CA LYS A 54 -17.86 -4.30 1.12
C LYS A 54 -17.16 -4.31 2.48
N GLU A 55 -16.27 -5.27 2.68
CA GLU A 55 -15.51 -5.47 3.91
C GLU A 55 -14.58 -4.28 4.23
N LEU A 56 -14.24 -3.48 3.21
CA LEU A 56 -13.27 -2.39 3.32
C LEU A 56 -13.92 -1.00 3.35
N GLU A 57 -15.23 -0.86 3.20
CA GLU A 57 -15.94 0.42 3.03
C GLU A 57 -15.66 1.45 4.15
N ASP A 58 -15.50 0.96 5.39
CA ASP A 58 -15.24 1.78 6.58
C ASP A 58 -13.75 2.09 6.80
N PHE A 59 -12.89 1.65 5.88
CA PHE A 59 -11.45 1.81 5.94
C PHE A 59 -10.94 2.84 4.93
N SER A 60 -9.71 3.27 5.14
CA SER A 60 -8.93 4.08 4.22
C SER A 60 -7.51 3.55 4.16
N PHE A 61 -6.90 3.70 3.00
CA PHE A 61 -5.56 3.20 2.73
C PHE A 61 -4.68 4.37 2.34
N VAL A 62 -3.59 4.57 3.08
CA VAL A 62 -2.51 5.49 2.73
C VAL A 62 -1.33 4.65 2.28
N TYR A 63 -0.96 4.71 1.02
CA TYR A 63 -0.01 3.77 0.44
C TYR A 63 0.93 4.41 -0.59
N SER A 64 2.02 3.72 -0.89
CA SER A 64 2.97 4.02 -1.95
C SER A 64 3.24 2.74 -2.73
N ILE A 65 3.38 2.88 -4.04
CA ILE A 65 3.84 1.78 -4.91
C ILE A 65 5.36 1.92 -5.04
N TYR A 66 6.07 0.81 -4.98
CA TYR A 66 7.50 0.72 -5.26
C TYR A 66 7.74 -0.34 -6.34
N ASP A 67 8.86 -0.24 -7.06
CA ASP A 67 9.28 -1.23 -8.06
C ASP A 67 10.59 -1.87 -7.61
N ILE A 68 10.70 -3.19 -7.71
CA ILE A 68 11.94 -3.93 -7.48
C ILE A 68 12.16 -4.85 -8.69
N GLY A 69 13.11 -4.50 -9.56
CA GLY A 69 13.46 -5.33 -10.70
C GLY A 69 12.28 -5.64 -11.63
N GLY A 70 11.36 -4.70 -11.83
CA GLY A 70 10.18 -4.84 -12.68
C GLY A 70 8.96 -5.48 -12.02
N ALA A 71 9.04 -5.79 -10.71
CA ALA A 71 7.90 -6.21 -9.91
C ALA A 71 7.42 -5.05 -9.03
N GLN A 72 6.13 -4.69 -9.17
CA GLN A 72 5.51 -3.68 -8.34
C GLN A 72 5.09 -4.26 -6.98
N GLY A 73 5.38 -3.53 -5.91
CA GLY A 73 4.91 -3.81 -4.56
C GLY A 73 4.24 -2.60 -3.94
N ILE A 74 3.43 -2.84 -2.91
CA ILE A 74 2.68 -1.80 -2.19
C ILE A 74 3.18 -1.76 -0.75
N ILE A 75 3.44 -0.56 -0.24
CA ILE A 75 3.65 -0.29 1.18
C ILE A 75 2.63 0.73 1.65
N GLY A 76 1.94 0.46 2.74
CA GLY A 76 0.89 1.35 3.20
C GLY A 76 0.40 1.05 4.61
N VAL A 77 -0.46 1.95 5.08
CA VAL A 77 -1.23 1.81 6.31
C VAL A 77 -2.70 1.80 5.92
N MET A 78 -3.42 0.81 6.45
CA MET A 78 -4.87 0.79 6.47
C MET A 78 -5.35 1.20 7.85
N GLY A 79 -6.41 1.99 7.90
CA GLY A 79 -7.08 2.32 9.14
C GLY A 79 -8.51 2.78 8.92
N PRO A 80 -9.21 3.19 9.99
CA PRO A 80 -10.56 3.72 9.88
C PRO A 80 -10.63 4.93 8.94
N LYS A 81 -11.78 5.12 8.29
CA LYS A 81 -12.03 6.23 7.35
C LYS A 81 -11.77 7.63 7.89
N ARG A 82 -11.66 7.81 9.21
CA ARG A 82 -11.26 9.08 9.85
C ARG A 82 -10.00 8.88 10.66
N MET A 83 -8.86 8.85 9.98
CA MET A 83 -7.53 8.76 10.61
C MET A 83 -6.76 10.09 10.55
N ALA A 84 -5.65 10.19 11.29
CA ALA A 84 -4.76 11.35 11.26
C ALA A 84 -3.93 11.41 9.96
N TYR A 85 -4.56 11.73 8.84
CA TYR A 85 -3.98 11.64 7.48
C TYR A 85 -2.62 12.33 7.34
N SER A 86 -2.45 13.55 7.85
CA SER A 86 -1.18 14.29 7.74
C SER A 86 -0.01 13.51 8.35
N LYS A 87 -0.21 12.89 9.52
CA LYS A 87 0.83 12.07 10.17
C LYS A 87 1.09 10.79 9.39
N THR A 88 0.03 10.10 8.97
CA THR A 88 0.15 8.85 8.20
C THR A 88 0.84 9.06 6.86
N MET A 89 0.48 10.10 6.12
CA MET A 89 1.12 10.45 4.86
C MET A 89 2.60 10.79 5.05
N GLY A 90 2.95 11.54 6.10
CA GLY A 90 4.34 11.83 6.45
C GLY A 90 5.15 10.56 6.72
N LEU A 91 4.58 9.62 7.47
CA LEU A 91 5.19 8.32 7.75
C LEU A 91 5.40 7.51 6.47
N ILE A 92 4.34 7.29 5.68
CA ILE A 92 4.44 6.50 4.44
C ILE A 92 5.41 7.13 3.45
N ASN A 93 5.43 8.45 3.34
CA ASN A 93 6.39 9.16 2.48
C ASN A 93 7.84 8.91 2.94
N HIS A 94 8.10 8.96 4.24
CA HIS A 94 9.42 8.68 4.78
C HIS A 94 9.84 7.23 4.52
N VAL A 95 9.00 6.27 4.89
CA VAL A 95 9.30 4.84 4.73
C VAL A 95 9.48 4.47 3.25
N SER A 96 8.59 4.95 2.37
CA SER A 96 8.69 4.72 0.92
C SER A 96 10.02 5.23 0.36
N ARG A 97 10.48 6.42 0.77
CA ARG A 97 11.79 6.93 0.33
C ARG A 97 12.95 6.06 0.80
N GLU A 98 12.93 5.60 2.04
CA GLU A 98 14.01 4.74 2.57
C GLU A 98 14.03 3.38 1.87
N VAL A 99 12.87 2.76 1.67
CA VAL A 99 12.73 1.51 0.91
C VAL A 99 13.26 1.69 -0.53
N ASN A 100 12.86 2.76 -1.21
CA ASN A 100 13.33 3.04 -2.56
C ASN A 100 14.85 3.27 -2.62
N LYS A 101 15.46 3.94 -1.64
CA LYS A 101 16.93 4.09 -1.58
C LYS A 101 17.63 2.73 -1.48
N LEU A 102 17.12 1.84 -0.62
CA LEU A 102 17.67 0.50 -0.43
C LEU A 102 17.55 -0.32 -1.72
N ILE A 103 16.38 -0.33 -2.36
CA ILE A 103 16.16 -1.03 -3.64
C ILE A 103 17.14 -0.54 -4.71
N ASN A 104 17.22 0.78 -4.90
CA ASN A 104 18.13 1.39 -5.87
C ASN A 104 19.60 1.06 -5.59
N SER A 105 19.98 0.92 -4.31
CA SER A 105 21.34 0.52 -3.95
C SER A 105 21.64 -0.93 -4.34
N MET A 106 20.69 -1.84 -4.11
CA MET A 106 20.81 -3.26 -4.46
C MET A 106 20.91 -3.46 -5.98
N GLU A 107 20.13 -2.71 -6.77
CA GLU A 107 20.20 -2.76 -8.23
C GLU A 107 21.55 -2.28 -8.76
N LYS A 108 22.08 -1.19 -8.21
CA LYS A 108 23.42 -0.67 -8.56
C LYS A 108 24.53 -1.67 -8.24
N GLU A 109 24.43 -2.41 -7.13
CA GLU A 109 25.39 -3.46 -6.78
C GLU A 109 25.35 -4.65 -7.73
N LYS A 110 24.15 -5.12 -8.13
CA LYS A 110 24.00 -6.16 -9.15
C LYS A 110 24.66 -5.77 -10.47
N ILE A 111 24.42 -4.54 -10.94
CA ILE A 111 25.00 -4.04 -12.20
C ILE A 111 26.54 -3.98 -12.10
N LYS A 112 27.09 -3.51 -10.99
CA LYS A 112 28.55 -3.49 -10.76
C LYS A 112 29.18 -4.87 -10.75
N LYS A 113 28.49 -5.88 -10.20
CA LYS A 113 28.97 -7.27 -10.17
C LYS A 113 29.01 -7.88 -11.57
N CYS A 114 27.98 -7.67 -12.39
CA CYS A 114 27.97 -8.13 -13.79
C CYS A 114 29.12 -7.53 -14.61
N ARG A 115 29.38 -6.22 -14.48
CA ARG A 115 30.49 -5.56 -15.21
C ARG A 115 31.90 -6.01 -14.81
N ARG A 116 32.06 -6.65 -13.64
CA ARG A 116 33.34 -7.21 -13.19
C ARG A 116 33.59 -8.64 -13.67
N LEU A 117 32.56 -9.31 -14.19
CA LEU A 117 32.61 -10.69 -14.67
C LEU A 117 32.66 -10.78 -16.20
N SER A 118 32.51 -9.65 -16.90
CA SER A 118 32.71 -9.46 -18.35
C SER A 118 34.08 -8.87 -18.62
#